data_AF-A0A1F3DP81-F1
#
_entry.id   AF-A0A1F3DP81-F1
#
_cell.length_a   1.000
_cell.length_b   1.000
_cell.length_c   1.000
_cell.angle_alpha   90.00
_cell.angle_beta   90.00
_cell.angle_gamma   90.00
#
_symmetry.space_group_name_H-M   'P 1'
#
loop_
_entity.id
_entity.type
_entity.pdbx_description
1 polymer ?
#
loop_
_entity_poly.entity_id
_entity_poly.type
_entity_poly.pdbx_seq_one_letter_code
_entity_poly.pdbx_strand_id
1 'polypeptide(L)'
;MKKNTAAFLVLLFLTNCTDIKKEIEYKSFSGIYPHLARYNNEGECGTGAVVPWADRLWVVTYGPHFPFGSSDKLYSITDDLEQKTFEGSIGGTPANRMIHPESKQLFIGPYAIDSKGNIKVIPYESMPGRHTGNARHVLAFSCDLYIRKQ
;
A
#
# COMPACT_ATOMS: atom_id res chain seq x y z
N MET A 1 15.75 -65.19 9.33
CA MET A 1 15.30 -63.86 9.81
C MET A 1 15.27 -62.88 8.64
N LYS A 2 14.19 -62.86 7.85
CA LYS A 2 13.99 -61.90 6.74
C LYS A 2 13.33 -60.65 7.32
N LYS A 3 14.12 -59.65 7.69
CA LYS A 3 13.62 -58.40 8.29
C LYS A 3 13.16 -57.43 7.20
N ASN A 4 11.86 -57.29 7.05
CA ASN A 4 11.06 -56.12 6.63
C ASN A 4 11.76 -54.96 5.90
N THR A 5 12.37 -55.19 4.73
CA THR A 5 12.84 -54.10 3.86
C THR A 5 11.69 -53.31 3.22
N ALA A 6 10.52 -53.93 3.05
CA ALA A 6 9.35 -53.32 2.40
C ALA A 6 8.73 -52.17 3.22
N ALA A 7 8.83 -52.19 4.55
CA ALA A 7 8.24 -51.16 5.41
C ALA A 7 8.98 -49.82 5.33
N PHE A 8 10.27 -49.83 4.98
CA PHE A 8 11.09 -48.63 4.89
C PHE A 8 10.85 -47.84 3.58
N LEU A 9 10.46 -48.54 2.50
CA LEU A 9 10.14 -47.92 1.21
C LEU A 9 8.80 -47.17 1.24
N VAL A 10 7.81 -47.65 2.00
CA VAL A 10 6.50 -47.00 2.11
C VAL A 10 6.56 -45.69 2.91
N LEU A 11 7.48 -45.59 3.87
CA LEU A 11 7.68 -44.37 4.67
C LEU A 11 8.30 -43.22 3.86
N LEU A 12 9.08 -43.52 2.82
CA LEU A 12 9.70 -42.51 1.94
C LEU A 12 8.72 -41.84 0.97
N PHE A 13 7.56 -42.46 0.70
CA PHE A 13 6.57 -41.90 -0.22
C PHE A 13 5.62 -40.90 0.45
N LEU A 14 5.53 -40.87 1.78
CA LEU A 14 4.63 -39.96 2.51
C LEU A 14 5.22 -38.59 2.83
N THR A 15 6.53 -38.38 2.60
CA THR A 15 7.22 -37.11 2.93
C THR A 15 7.35 -36.14 1.76
N ASN A 16 6.80 -36.45 0.58
CA ASN A 16 6.89 -35.61 -0.62
C ASN A 16 5.60 -34.84 -0.95
N CYS A 17 4.72 -34.61 0.04
CA CYS A 17 3.60 -33.69 -0.13
C CYS A 17 4.10 -32.24 0.07
N THR A 18 4.81 -31.72 -0.92
CA THR A 18 5.06 -30.27 -1.01
C THR A 18 3.78 -29.60 -1.48
N ASP A 19 3.20 -28.72 -0.66
CA ASP A 19 2.15 -27.81 -1.08
C ASP A 19 2.61 -27.05 -2.32
N ILE A 20 2.04 -27.39 -3.48
CA ILE A 20 2.23 -26.65 -4.71
C ILE A 20 1.53 -25.30 -4.48
N LYS A 21 2.29 -24.29 -4.04
CA LYS A 21 1.83 -22.89 -4.09
C LYS A 21 1.49 -22.59 -5.55
N LYS A 22 0.20 -22.56 -5.86
CA LYS A 22 -0.28 -22.12 -7.15
C LYS A 22 0.03 -20.63 -7.28
N GLU A 23 1.06 -20.29 -8.03
CA GLU A 23 1.31 -18.90 -8.42
C GLU A 23 0.07 -18.40 -9.18
N ILE A 24 -0.57 -17.38 -8.64
CA ILE A 24 -1.71 -16.74 -9.29
C ILE A 24 -1.13 -15.87 -10.41
N GLU A 25 -1.20 -16.37 -11.64
CA GLU A 25 -0.82 -15.58 -12.81
C GLU A 25 -1.93 -14.57 -13.13
N TYR A 26 -1.68 -13.30 -12.85
CA TYR A 26 -2.59 -12.22 -13.18
C TYR A 26 -2.54 -11.88 -14.67
N LYS A 27 -3.70 -11.66 -15.29
CA LYS A 27 -3.78 -11.27 -16.70
C LYS A 27 -3.11 -9.91 -16.92
N SER A 28 -2.19 -9.86 -17.87
CA SER A 28 -1.54 -8.64 -18.33
C SER A 28 -1.84 -8.40 -19.81
N PHE A 29 -2.21 -7.17 -20.14
CA PHE A 29 -2.42 -6.73 -21.52
C PHE A 29 -1.48 -5.56 -21.80
N SER A 30 -0.39 -5.80 -22.55
CA SER A 30 0.63 -4.77 -22.82
C SER A 30 1.21 -4.11 -21.56
N GLY A 31 1.38 -4.88 -20.47
CA GLY A 31 1.87 -4.37 -19.18
C GLY A 31 0.79 -3.74 -18.29
N ILE A 32 -0.47 -3.71 -18.73
CA ILE A 32 -1.61 -3.27 -17.92
C ILE A 32 -2.19 -4.48 -17.19
N TYR A 33 -2.35 -4.35 -15.88
CA TYR A 33 -2.94 -5.35 -15.00
C TYR A 33 -4.35 -4.91 -14.58
N PRO A 34 -5.43 -5.39 -15.23
CA PRO A 34 -6.78 -4.89 -14.98
C PRO A 34 -7.29 -5.14 -13.55
N HIS A 35 -6.76 -6.16 -12.87
CA HIS A 35 -7.15 -6.47 -11.48
C HIS A 35 -6.64 -5.41 -10.48
N LEU A 36 -5.65 -4.59 -10.86
CA LEU A 36 -5.15 -3.46 -10.07
C LEU A 36 -5.95 -2.17 -10.31
N ALA A 37 -7.05 -2.22 -11.08
CA ALA A 37 -7.92 -1.08 -11.27
C ALA A 37 -8.50 -0.59 -9.94
N ARG A 38 -8.72 0.73 -9.86
CA ARG A 38 -9.21 1.41 -8.66
C ARG A 38 -10.44 2.23 -9.02
N TYR A 39 -11.36 2.31 -8.08
CA TYR A 39 -12.68 2.88 -8.28
C TYR A 39 -13.07 3.67 -7.04
N ASN A 40 -13.83 4.73 -7.27
CA ASN A 40 -14.43 5.57 -6.26
C ASN A 40 -15.87 5.91 -6.70
N ASN A 41 -16.60 6.66 -5.89
CA ASN A 41 -17.99 7.04 -6.12
C ASN A 41 -18.12 8.44 -6.75
N GLU A 42 -17.00 9.10 -7.00
CA GLU A 42 -16.90 10.46 -7.49
C GLU A 42 -16.84 10.50 -9.03
N GLY A 43 -16.97 11.70 -9.62
CA GLY A 43 -16.89 11.90 -11.07
C GLY A 43 -15.46 11.86 -11.65
N GLU A 44 -14.44 11.74 -10.80
CA GLU A 44 -13.03 11.63 -11.16
C GLU A 44 -12.37 10.64 -10.20
N CYS A 45 -11.59 9.69 -10.74
CA CYS A 45 -10.80 8.72 -9.97
C CYS A 45 -9.36 8.77 -10.50
N GLY A 46 -8.52 9.56 -9.85
CA GLY A 46 -7.12 9.71 -10.22
C GLY A 46 -6.20 8.95 -9.28
N THR A 47 -4.95 8.72 -9.72
CA THR A 47 -3.88 8.23 -8.84
C THR A 47 -3.02 9.41 -8.42
N GLY A 48 -3.04 9.75 -7.12
CA GLY A 48 -2.38 10.95 -6.60
C GLY A 48 -0.89 10.76 -6.34
N ALA A 49 -0.54 9.60 -5.77
CA ALA A 49 0.82 9.24 -5.47
C ALA A 49 1.00 7.72 -5.54
N VAL A 50 2.21 7.34 -5.96
CA VAL A 50 2.71 5.95 -5.99
C VAL A 50 4.10 5.97 -5.37
N VAL A 51 4.34 5.16 -4.33
CA VAL A 51 5.62 5.13 -3.61
C VAL A 51 5.99 3.71 -3.17
N PRO A 52 7.18 3.19 -3.52
CA PRO A 52 7.69 1.96 -2.92
C PRO A 52 8.17 2.23 -1.49
N TRP A 53 7.62 1.50 -0.51
CA TRP A 53 7.99 1.61 0.89
C TRP A 53 7.57 0.36 1.69
N ALA A 54 8.40 -0.09 2.64
CA ALA A 54 8.11 -1.26 3.48
C ALA A 54 7.67 -2.51 2.67
N ASP A 55 8.48 -2.87 1.66
CA ASP A 55 8.32 -4.04 0.78
C ASP A 55 6.99 -4.09 0.02
N ARG A 56 6.38 -2.91 -0.20
CA ARG A 56 5.10 -2.74 -0.90
C ARG A 56 5.12 -1.48 -1.73
N LEU A 57 4.31 -1.46 -2.78
CA LEU A 57 3.98 -0.26 -3.53
C LEU A 57 2.71 0.35 -2.92
N TRP A 58 2.82 1.56 -2.39
CA TRP A 58 1.71 2.31 -1.83
C TRP A 58 1.10 3.22 -2.88
N VAL A 59 -0.22 3.18 -2.99
CA VAL A 59 -0.97 3.97 -3.97
C VAL A 59 -2.13 4.66 -3.26
N VAL A 60 -2.28 5.96 -3.47
CA VAL A 60 -3.45 6.72 -3.01
C VAL A 60 -4.23 7.22 -4.21
N THR A 61 -5.55 7.02 -4.20
CA THR A 61 -6.43 7.64 -5.19
C THR A 61 -6.93 8.98 -4.72
N TYR A 62 -7.48 9.74 -5.65
CA TYR A 62 -8.13 11.00 -5.34
C TYR A 62 -9.40 11.19 -6.17
N GLY A 63 -10.32 11.92 -5.57
CA GLY A 63 -11.50 12.48 -6.23
C GLY A 63 -11.23 13.91 -6.67
N PRO A 64 -12.20 14.57 -7.31
CA PRO A 64 -12.11 16.00 -7.60
C PRO A 64 -11.99 16.81 -6.29
N HIS A 65 -12.14 18.13 -6.31
CA HIS A 65 -11.84 19.00 -5.17
C HIS A 65 -12.56 18.66 -3.82
N PHE A 66 -11.98 17.75 -3.02
CA PHE A 66 -12.50 17.18 -1.77
C PHE A 66 -11.54 17.41 -0.59
N PRO A 67 -11.63 18.58 0.09
CA PRO A 67 -10.73 18.94 1.19
C PRO A 67 -11.05 18.27 2.54
N PHE A 68 -12.16 17.52 2.64
CA PHE A 68 -12.66 16.90 3.87
C PHE A 68 -12.88 15.39 3.76
N GLY A 69 -12.25 14.76 2.76
CA GLY A 69 -12.41 13.33 2.48
C GLY A 69 -13.39 13.01 1.36
N SER A 70 -13.35 11.75 0.92
CA SER A 70 -14.13 11.18 -0.18
C SER A 70 -14.15 9.65 -0.07
N SER A 71 -14.68 8.95 -1.07
CA SER A 71 -14.62 7.48 -1.11
C SER A 71 -13.29 6.90 -1.61
N ASP A 72 -12.31 7.77 -1.91
CA ASP A 72 -10.96 7.39 -2.33
C ASP A 72 -10.19 6.62 -1.27
N LYS A 73 -9.26 5.79 -1.74
CA LYS A 73 -8.63 4.79 -0.88
C LYS A 73 -7.11 4.80 -0.97
N LEU A 74 -6.51 4.33 0.12
CA LEU A 74 -5.13 3.92 0.18
C LEU A 74 -5.05 2.41 -0.13
N TYR A 75 -4.10 2.05 -0.97
CA TYR A 75 -3.82 0.69 -1.39
C TYR A 75 -2.36 0.34 -1.13
N SER A 76 -2.12 -0.93 -0.82
CA SER A 76 -0.79 -1.53 -0.87
C SER A 76 -0.78 -2.63 -1.92
N ILE A 77 0.25 -2.68 -2.75
CA ILE A 77 0.47 -3.72 -3.76
C ILE A 77 1.79 -4.40 -3.44
N THR A 78 1.80 -5.73 -3.39
CA THR A 78 3.00 -6.56 -3.18
C THR A 78 3.69 -6.89 -4.51
N ASP A 79 4.89 -7.45 -4.45
CA ASP A 79 5.68 -7.80 -5.64
C ASP A 79 5.02 -8.88 -6.52
N ASP A 80 4.16 -9.72 -5.94
CA ASP A 80 3.29 -10.68 -6.63
C ASP A 80 2.00 -10.05 -7.18
N LEU A 81 1.89 -8.71 -7.14
CA LEU A 81 0.75 -7.94 -7.65
C LEU A 81 -0.56 -8.20 -6.89
N GLU A 82 -0.50 -8.66 -5.63
CA GLU A 82 -1.68 -8.65 -4.76
C GLU A 82 -1.97 -7.22 -4.27
N GLN A 83 -3.16 -6.72 -4.58
CA GLN A 83 -3.62 -5.42 -4.11
C GLN A 83 -4.50 -5.59 -2.86
N LYS A 84 -4.16 -4.86 -1.80
CA LYS A 84 -4.99 -4.74 -0.59
C LYS A 84 -5.45 -3.30 -0.42
N THR A 85 -6.74 -3.15 -0.12
CA THR A 85 -7.35 -1.86 0.20
C THR A 85 -7.26 -1.64 1.70
N PHE A 86 -6.83 -0.45 2.13
CA PHE A 86 -6.87 -0.08 3.54
C PHE A 86 -8.29 0.34 3.94
N GLU A 87 -8.89 -0.39 4.88
CA GLU A 87 -10.28 -0.14 5.32
C GLU A 87 -10.47 1.20 6.03
N GLY A 88 -9.43 1.72 6.70
CA GLY A 88 -9.44 3.03 7.37
C GLY A 88 -9.20 4.22 6.44
N SER A 89 -9.43 4.07 5.14
CA SER A 89 -9.25 5.15 4.17
C SER A 89 -10.29 6.25 4.38
N ILE A 90 -9.83 7.51 4.34
CA ILE A 90 -10.67 8.71 4.51
C ILE A 90 -10.76 9.56 3.23
N GLY A 91 -10.17 9.10 2.12
CA GLY A 91 -10.22 9.75 0.80
C GLY A 91 -9.64 11.17 0.75
N GLY A 92 -10.23 12.01 -0.10
CA GLY A 92 -9.91 13.41 -0.37
C GLY A 92 -9.25 13.64 -1.73
N THR A 93 -8.54 14.77 -1.86
CA THR A 93 -7.70 15.08 -3.04
C THR A 93 -6.20 15.10 -2.75
N PRO A 94 -5.60 14.00 -2.25
CA PRO A 94 -4.18 13.95 -1.97
C PRO A 94 -3.34 13.72 -3.25
N ALA A 95 -2.21 14.43 -3.34
CA ALA A 95 -1.15 14.19 -4.32
C ALA A 95 0.26 14.28 -3.70
N ASN A 96 0.34 14.59 -2.40
CA ASN A 96 1.60 14.66 -1.66
C ASN A 96 2.19 13.28 -1.39
N ARG A 97 3.53 13.23 -1.40
CA ARG A 97 4.31 12.08 -0.94
C ARG A 97 5.68 12.50 -0.47
N MET A 98 6.16 11.91 0.62
CA MET A 98 7.53 12.07 1.10
C MET A 98 7.90 10.87 1.98
N ILE A 99 8.97 10.17 1.62
CA ILE A 99 9.68 9.33 2.58
C ILE A 99 10.48 10.29 3.46
N HIS A 100 10.21 10.31 4.75
CA HIS A 100 10.85 11.18 5.73
C HIS A 100 11.88 10.35 6.52
N PRO A 101 13.19 10.48 6.22
CA PRO A 101 14.23 9.63 6.80
C PRO A 101 14.31 9.70 8.33
N GLU A 102 14.06 10.88 8.89
CA GLU A 102 14.23 11.18 10.31
C GLU A 102 13.19 10.45 11.17
N SER A 103 11.94 10.38 10.71
CA SER A 103 10.90 9.58 11.38
C SER A 103 10.84 8.13 10.90
N LYS A 104 11.51 7.79 9.78
CA LYS A 104 11.39 6.51 9.07
C LYS A 104 9.95 6.19 8.72
N GLN A 105 9.25 7.19 8.18
CA GLN A 105 7.87 7.04 7.74
C GLN A 105 7.69 7.57 6.33
N LEU A 106 6.81 6.91 5.59
CA LEU A 106 6.22 7.44 4.37
C LEU A 106 5.00 8.28 4.74
N PHE A 107 5.02 9.55 4.35
CA PHE A 107 3.84 10.41 4.33
C PHE A 107 3.26 10.40 2.91
N ILE A 108 2.03 9.93 2.75
CA ILE A 108 1.30 9.87 1.48
C ILE A 108 -0.15 10.26 1.73
N GLY A 109 -0.63 11.34 1.12
CA GLY A 109 -1.94 11.87 1.47
C GLY A 109 -2.07 12.22 2.96
N PRO A 110 -3.22 11.88 3.58
CA PRO A 110 -3.44 12.01 5.02
C PRO A 110 -2.87 10.82 5.82
N TYR A 111 -1.97 10.00 5.27
CA TYR A 111 -1.47 8.79 5.92
C TYR A 111 0.02 8.90 6.23
N ALA A 112 0.41 8.46 7.43
CA ALA A 112 1.78 8.23 7.83
C ALA A 112 1.99 6.72 8.02
N ILE A 113 2.93 6.14 7.27
CA ILE A 113 3.17 4.70 7.20
C ILE A 113 4.57 4.43 7.72
N ASP A 114 4.71 3.66 8.78
CA ASP A 114 6.01 3.35 9.36
C ASP A 114 6.82 2.34 8.52
N SER A 115 8.07 2.07 8.92
CA SER A 115 8.95 1.13 8.21
C SER A 115 8.48 -0.33 8.25
N LYS A 116 7.46 -0.66 9.04
CA LYS A 116 6.83 -1.99 9.12
C LYS A 116 5.51 -2.05 8.34
N GLY A 117 5.09 -0.93 7.74
CA GLY A 117 3.82 -0.83 7.01
C GLY A 117 2.61 -0.54 7.88
N ASN A 118 2.79 -0.16 9.16
CA ASN A 118 1.66 0.25 10.00
C ASN A 118 1.19 1.64 9.60
N ILE A 119 -0.12 1.80 9.45
CA ILE A 119 -0.74 3.03 8.95
C ILE A 119 -1.31 3.83 10.12
N LYS A 120 -0.94 5.11 10.17
CA LYS A 120 -1.57 6.12 11.01
C LYS A 120 -2.32 7.11 10.12
N VAL A 121 -3.62 7.28 10.39
CA VAL A 121 -4.47 8.26 9.70
C VAL A 121 -4.33 9.62 10.39
N ILE A 122 -4.16 10.67 9.59
CA ILE A 122 -4.19 12.08 10.02
C ILE A 122 -5.58 12.61 9.68
N PRO A 123 -6.47 12.84 10.67
CA PRO A 123 -7.85 13.23 10.42
C PRO A 123 -7.94 14.60 9.75
N TYR A 124 -8.90 14.79 8.84
CA TYR A 124 -9.12 16.07 8.17
C TYR A 124 -9.55 17.18 9.12
N GLU A 125 -10.08 16.87 10.30
CA GLU A 125 -10.37 17.84 11.36
C GLU A 125 -9.09 18.52 11.87
N SER A 126 -7.97 17.79 11.89
CA SER A 126 -6.66 18.32 12.30
C SER A 126 -5.92 18.99 11.15
N MET A 127 -6.18 18.56 9.91
CA MET A 127 -5.44 19.00 8.73
C MET A 127 -6.36 19.11 7.50
N PRO A 128 -7.33 20.04 7.48
CA PRO A 128 -8.25 20.19 6.36
C PRO A 128 -7.54 20.70 5.11
N GLY A 129 -8.01 20.33 3.92
CA GLY A 129 -7.52 20.83 2.63
C GLY A 129 -6.98 19.76 1.70
N ARG A 130 -6.58 20.17 0.49
CA ARG A 130 -5.97 19.27 -0.50
C ARG A 130 -4.49 19.10 -0.21
N HIS A 131 -4.09 17.93 0.27
CA HIS A 131 -2.69 17.61 0.57
C HIS A 131 -1.89 17.43 -0.73
N THR A 132 -1.29 18.50 -1.23
CA THR A 132 -0.70 18.54 -2.59
C THR A 132 0.83 18.54 -2.61
N GLY A 133 1.46 18.82 -1.47
CA GLY A 133 2.92 18.79 -1.37
C GLY A 133 3.37 18.67 0.08
N ASN A 134 4.58 18.14 0.25
CA ASN A 134 5.25 17.99 1.53
C ASN A 134 6.54 18.80 1.49
N ALA A 135 6.85 19.54 2.54
CA ALA A 135 8.12 20.23 2.71
C ALA A 135 8.69 19.98 4.11
N ARG A 136 10.01 19.84 4.18
CA ARG A 136 10.74 19.80 5.45
C ARG A 136 10.80 21.19 6.04
N HIS A 137 10.74 21.27 7.36
CA HIS A 137 11.00 22.53 8.05
C HIS A 137 12.45 22.99 7.81
N VAL A 138 12.65 24.30 7.60
CA VAL A 138 13.91 24.84 7.06
C VAL A 138 15.02 24.99 8.13
N LEU A 139 14.65 25.15 9.40
CA LEU A 139 15.58 25.57 10.47
C LEU A 139 15.58 24.68 11.71
N ALA A 140 14.73 23.68 11.76
CA ALA A 140 14.61 22.84 12.93
C ALA A 140 15.08 21.42 12.58
N PHE A 141 15.97 20.87 13.41
CA PHE A 141 16.30 19.44 13.42
C PHE A 141 15.12 18.59 13.93
N SER A 142 13.98 19.20 14.29
CA SER A 142 12.74 18.50 14.62
C SER A 142 12.15 17.88 13.35
N CYS A 143 11.51 16.71 13.54
CA CYS A 143 10.80 15.94 12.51
C CYS A 143 9.52 16.65 12.00
N ASP A 144 9.57 17.95 11.75
CA ASP A 144 8.41 18.75 11.41
C ASP A 144 8.18 18.76 9.89
N LEU A 145 6.99 18.28 9.50
CA LEU A 145 6.55 18.16 8.13
C LEU A 145 5.45 19.18 7.82
N TYR A 146 5.65 20.02 6.81
CA TYR A 146 4.61 20.89 6.30
C TYR A 146 3.88 20.22 5.14
N ILE A 147 2.55 20.13 5.23
CA ILE A 147 1.70 19.62 4.16
C ILE A 147 0.93 20.81 3.57
N ARG A 148 1.23 21.15 2.31
CA ARG A 148 0.56 22.25 1.61
C ARG A 148 -0.92 21.92 1.40
N LYS A 149 -1.77 22.79 1.94
CA LYS A 149 -3.22 22.83 1.72
C LYS A 149 -3.51 23.72 0.51
N GLN A 150 -4.21 23.20 -0.49
CA GLN A 150 -4.92 24.00 -1.49
C GLN A 150 -6.42 23.89 -1.26
#